data_AF-A0A1P8UFV3-F1
#
_entry.id   AF-A0A1P8UFV3-F1
#
_cell.length_a   1.000
_cell.length_b   1.000
_cell.length_c   1.000
_cell.angle_alpha   90.00
_cell.angle_beta   90.00
_cell.angle_gamma   90.00
#
_symmetry.space_group_name_H-M   'P 1'
#
loop_
_entity.id
_entity.type
_entity.pdbx_description
1 polymer ?
#
loop_
_entity_poly.entity_id
_entity_poly.type
_entity_poly.pdbx_seq_one_letter_code
_entity_poly.pdbx_strand_id
1 'polypeptide(L)'
;MNTFTGLRALYVNTSLEKNRESSHTRFLMEASSSIMQKKGVDVDYLHFTEHKVPPGVYPDMTEHGWDTDEWPSLWDKFTAADILIIGTPLWLGEESSVCRLLIERLYAMSGNLNEKGQSIYYGKVGGCIITGNEDGIKHTAMTLGFALNHLGYTIPPQADCGWIGEAGPGPSYGDILEDGSRAGFDNDFTQRNTTIMTWNCMHLARMFKDQCGISNQGNDRNAWKAGERFDYENPLLEGGRHS
;
A
#
# COMPACT_ATOMS: atom_id res chain seq x y z
N MET A 1 -3.68 -19.20 -20.57
CA MET A 1 -2.46 -19.09 -19.76
C MET A 1 -2.67 -18.01 -18.72
N ASN A 2 -2.43 -18.30 -17.43
CA ASN A 2 -2.55 -17.31 -16.35
C ASN A 2 -1.28 -16.45 -16.30
N THR A 3 -1.31 -15.31 -16.97
CA THR A 3 -0.16 -14.42 -17.24
C THR A 3 0.57 -13.92 -15.98
N PHE A 4 -0.07 -13.95 -14.81
CA PHE A 4 0.47 -13.41 -13.57
C PHE A 4 0.76 -14.47 -12.50
N THR A 5 0.80 -15.75 -12.91
CA THR A 5 1.21 -16.85 -12.05
C THR A 5 2.59 -16.58 -11.43
N GLY A 6 2.71 -16.83 -10.13
CA GLY A 6 3.95 -16.60 -9.37
C GLY A 6 4.14 -15.18 -8.84
N LEU A 7 3.20 -14.27 -9.09
CA LEU A 7 3.09 -13.03 -8.33
C LEU A 7 2.30 -13.26 -7.04
N ARG A 8 2.67 -12.54 -5.97
CA ARG A 8 1.96 -12.52 -4.70
C ARG A 8 1.48 -11.11 -4.37
N ALA A 9 0.24 -10.96 -3.91
CA ALA A 9 -0.32 -9.69 -3.46
C ALA A 9 -0.77 -9.80 -2.00
N LEU A 10 -0.46 -8.77 -1.21
CA LEU A 10 -0.95 -8.61 0.14
C LEU A 10 -1.94 -7.44 0.20
N TYR A 11 -3.15 -7.73 0.64
CA TYR A 11 -4.17 -6.71 0.94
C TYR A 11 -4.21 -6.48 2.45
N VAL A 12 -3.93 -5.26 2.90
CA VAL A 12 -3.98 -4.89 4.32
C VAL A 12 -5.18 -3.99 4.58
N ASN A 13 -6.20 -4.55 5.24
CA ASN A 13 -7.40 -3.85 5.65
C ASN A 13 -7.18 -3.17 7.00
N THR A 14 -7.23 -1.85 7.00
CA THR A 14 -7.02 -0.99 8.18
C THR A 14 -8.32 -0.39 8.70
N SER A 15 -9.45 -1.05 8.46
CA SER A 15 -10.74 -0.70 9.07
C SER A 15 -10.69 -0.75 10.59
N LEU A 16 -11.44 0.16 11.24
CA LEU A 16 -11.59 0.19 12.70
C LEU A 16 -12.51 -0.92 13.21
N GLU A 17 -13.28 -1.56 12.33
CA GLU A 17 -14.10 -2.70 12.69
C GLU A 17 -13.25 -3.83 13.24
N LYS A 18 -13.71 -4.47 14.31
CA LYS A 18 -13.04 -5.64 14.88
C LYS A 18 -13.32 -6.91 14.08
N ASN A 19 -14.53 -6.99 13.49
CA ASN A 19 -14.92 -8.11 12.65
C ASN A 19 -14.61 -7.76 11.19
N ARG A 20 -13.68 -8.49 10.58
CA ARG A 20 -13.30 -8.30 9.18
C ARG A 20 -14.47 -8.40 8.20
N GLU A 21 -15.47 -9.25 8.49
CA GLU A 21 -16.64 -9.47 7.64
C GLU A 21 -17.61 -8.28 7.66
N SER A 22 -17.47 -7.38 8.63
CA SER A 22 -18.26 -6.14 8.76
C SER A 22 -17.60 -4.94 8.08
N SER A 23 -16.40 -5.11 7.50
CA SER A 23 -15.65 -4.00 6.92
C SER A 23 -16.12 -3.67 5.50
N HIS A 24 -16.66 -2.46 5.29
CA HIS A 24 -17.02 -1.99 3.93
C HIS A 24 -15.81 -1.90 2.99
N THR A 25 -14.66 -1.51 3.53
CA THR A 25 -13.39 -1.50 2.79
C THR A 25 -13.02 -2.90 2.28
N ARG A 26 -13.30 -3.95 3.06
CA ARG A 26 -13.07 -5.34 2.66
C ARG A 26 -13.85 -5.71 1.40
N PHE A 27 -15.11 -5.30 1.27
CA PHE A 27 -15.91 -5.62 0.07
C PHE A 27 -15.26 -5.05 -1.21
N LEU A 28 -14.72 -3.83 -1.16
CA LEU A 28 -14.06 -3.25 -2.34
C LEU A 28 -12.69 -3.91 -2.61
N MET A 29 -11.97 -4.31 -1.56
CA MET A 29 -10.78 -5.15 -1.71
C MET A 29 -11.08 -6.47 -2.39
N GLU A 30 -12.20 -7.12 -2.06
CA GLU A 30 -12.63 -8.39 -2.66
C GLU A 30 -12.90 -8.24 -4.16
N ALA A 31 -13.46 -7.12 -4.61
CA ALA A 31 -13.62 -6.84 -6.03
C ALA A 31 -12.26 -6.77 -6.76
N SER A 32 -11.29 -6.06 -6.19
CA SER A 32 -9.92 -5.96 -6.74
C SER A 32 -9.18 -7.31 -6.73
N SER A 33 -9.10 -7.94 -5.56
CA SER A 33 -8.39 -9.22 -5.38
C SER A 33 -8.99 -10.37 -6.20
N SER A 34 -10.31 -10.40 -6.41
CA SER A 34 -10.95 -11.36 -7.29
C SER A 34 -10.45 -11.26 -8.74
N ILE A 35 -10.13 -10.05 -9.22
CA ILE A 35 -9.51 -9.85 -10.54
C ILE A 35 -8.12 -10.46 -10.55
N MET A 36 -7.30 -10.20 -9.52
CA MET A 36 -5.94 -10.73 -9.40
C MET A 36 -5.92 -12.27 -9.36
N GLN A 37 -6.78 -12.87 -8.54
CA GLN A 37 -6.90 -14.33 -8.42
C GLN A 37 -7.31 -14.99 -9.74
N LYS A 38 -8.30 -14.42 -10.46
CA LYS A 38 -8.72 -14.89 -11.80
C LYS A 38 -7.58 -14.85 -12.84
N LYS A 39 -6.51 -14.11 -12.58
CA LYS A 39 -5.34 -13.99 -13.45
C LYS A 39 -4.10 -14.75 -12.95
N GLY A 40 -4.23 -15.46 -11.83
CA GLY A 40 -3.24 -16.38 -11.27
C GLY A 40 -2.33 -15.78 -10.20
N VAL A 41 -2.60 -14.57 -9.72
CA VAL A 41 -1.89 -13.98 -8.57
C VAL A 41 -2.31 -14.71 -7.29
N ASP A 42 -1.35 -15.06 -6.45
CA ASP A 42 -1.59 -15.54 -5.09
C ASP A 42 -1.93 -14.35 -4.19
N VAL A 43 -3.07 -14.38 -3.50
CA VAL A 43 -3.56 -13.23 -2.73
C VAL A 43 -3.72 -13.59 -1.26
N ASP A 44 -2.94 -12.90 -0.42
CA ASP A 44 -3.06 -12.91 1.03
C ASP A 44 -3.81 -11.68 1.53
N TYR A 45 -4.50 -11.83 2.66
CA TYR A 45 -5.16 -10.74 3.35
C TYR A 45 -4.68 -10.61 4.80
N LEU A 46 -4.63 -9.38 5.27
CA LEU A 46 -4.32 -9.02 6.64
C LEU A 46 -5.35 -8.01 7.13
N HIS A 47 -6.19 -8.38 8.09
CA HIS A 47 -7.05 -7.43 8.79
C HIS A 47 -6.27 -6.88 9.99
N PHE A 48 -5.76 -5.66 9.87
CA PHE A 48 -4.67 -5.20 10.75
C PHE A 48 -5.10 -5.08 12.22
N THR A 49 -6.37 -4.80 12.49
CA THR A 49 -6.96 -4.74 13.83
C THR A 49 -7.07 -6.10 14.53
N GLU A 50 -6.89 -7.22 13.83
CA GLU A 50 -6.81 -8.56 14.44
C GLU A 50 -5.46 -8.79 15.15
N HIS A 51 -4.47 -7.93 14.94
CA HIS A 51 -3.11 -8.10 15.42
C HIS A 51 -2.70 -7.03 16.44
N LYS A 52 -1.96 -7.44 17.46
CA LYS A 52 -1.37 -6.52 18.44
C LYS A 52 -0.08 -5.95 17.91
N VAL A 53 -0.20 -4.82 17.23
CA VAL A 53 0.96 -4.04 16.77
C VAL A 53 0.94 -2.68 17.46
N PRO A 54 1.90 -2.38 18.34
CA PRO A 54 1.98 -1.08 19.00
C PRO A 54 2.52 0.01 18.04
N PRO A 55 2.26 1.30 18.31
CA PRO A 55 2.89 2.40 17.58
C PRO A 55 4.41 2.40 17.78
N GLY A 56 5.13 2.80 16.74
CA GLY A 56 6.57 2.97 16.79
C GLY A 56 7.26 2.71 15.46
N VAL A 57 8.56 3.02 15.41
CA VAL A 57 9.38 3.02 14.18
C VAL A 57 10.59 2.08 14.27
N TYR A 58 10.52 1.05 15.11
CA TYR A 58 11.53 0.00 15.21
C TYR A 58 10.98 -1.37 14.81
N PRO A 59 11.81 -2.27 14.23
CA PRO A 59 11.34 -3.58 13.74
C PRO A 59 10.63 -4.44 14.79
N ASP A 60 11.05 -4.35 16.05
CA ASP A 60 10.39 -5.03 17.18
C ASP A 60 10.27 -4.04 18.34
N MET A 61 9.04 -3.63 18.66
CA MET A 61 8.79 -2.68 19.72
C MET A 61 8.89 -3.28 21.13
N THR A 62 9.01 -4.60 21.27
CA THR A 62 9.27 -5.23 22.58
C THR A 62 10.66 -4.88 23.11
N GLU A 63 11.62 -4.63 22.21
CA GLU A 63 12.93 -4.07 22.54
C GLU A 63 12.88 -2.59 22.97
N HIS A 64 11.70 -1.96 22.82
CA HIS A 64 11.46 -0.55 23.10
C HIS A 64 10.34 -0.32 24.12
N GLY A 65 10.13 -1.30 25.02
CA GLY A 65 9.29 -1.13 26.21
C GLY A 65 7.81 -1.51 26.04
N TRP A 66 7.44 -2.15 24.93
CA TRP A 66 6.12 -2.75 24.77
C TRP A 66 6.12 -4.21 25.22
N ASP A 67 5.04 -4.67 25.86
CA ASP A 67 4.95 -6.07 26.31
C ASP A 67 4.81 -7.07 25.15
N THR A 68 4.22 -6.63 24.03
CA THR A 68 3.93 -7.47 22.86
C THR A 68 4.04 -6.68 21.57
N ASP A 69 4.61 -7.29 20.53
CA ASP A 69 4.58 -6.79 19.15
C ASP A 69 4.46 -7.97 18.17
N GLU A 70 3.35 -8.05 17.43
CA GLU A 70 3.16 -9.07 16.40
C GLU A 70 3.81 -8.69 15.06
N TRP A 71 4.27 -7.44 14.89
CA TRP A 71 4.84 -6.94 13.64
C TRP A 71 5.98 -7.79 13.07
N PRO A 72 6.97 -8.26 13.86
CA PRO A 72 8.03 -9.12 13.33
C PRO A 72 7.50 -10.38 12.66
N SER A 73 6.44 -11.00 13.21
CA SER A 73 5.83 -12.21 12.63
C SER A 73 5.01 -11.92 11.37
N LEU A 74 4.40 -10.73 11.29
CA LEU A 74 3.62 -10.30 10.13
C LEU A 74 4.51 -9.91 8.96
N TRP A 75 5.73 -9.46 9.24
CA TRP A 75 6.66 -8.91 8.25
C TRP A 75 6.99 -9.88 7.10
N ASP A 76 6.96 -11.18 7.34
CA ASP A 76 7.18 -12.20 6.31
C ASP A 76 6.16 -12.09 5.16
N LYS A 77 4.92 -11.72 5.46
CA LYS A 77 3.87 -11.49 4.45
C LYS A 77 4.22 -10.31 3.55
N PHE A 78 4.72 -9.21 4.14
CA PHE A 78 5.12 -8.01 3.39
C PHE A 78 6.36 -8.27 2.53
N THR A 79 7.33 -9.02 3.06
CA THR A 79 8.54 -9.39 2.33
C THR A 79 8.22 -10.31 1.15
N ALA A 80 7.29 -11.24 1.31
CA ALA A 80 6.89 -12.17 0.25
C ALA A 80 6.02 -11.54 -0.85
N ALA A 81 5.32 -10.44 -0.56
CA ALA A 81 4.41 -9.81 -1.51
C ALA A 81 5.16 -9.00 -2.59
N ASP A 82 4.81 -9.20 -3.85
CA ASP A 82 5.24 -8.36 -4.98
C ASP A 82 4.37 -7.09 -5.09
N ILE A 83 3.11 -7.19 -4.64
CA ILE A 83 2.12 -6.11 -4.64
C ILE A 83 1.58 -5.89 -3.22
N LEU A 84 1.57 -4.65 -2.74
CA LEU A 84 0.90 -4.24 -1.51
C LEU A 84 -0.27 -3.32 -1.83
N ILE A 85 -1.48 -3.75 -1.45
CA ILE A 85 -2.68 -2.91 -1.50
C ILE A 85 -3.11 -2.58 -0.07
N ILE A 86 -3.02 -1.30 0.29
CA ILE A 86 -3.54 -0.81 1.57
C ILE A 86 -4.97 -0.35 1.35
N GLY A 87 -5.91 -0.77 2.18
CA GLY A 87 -7.22 -0.14 2.15
C GLY A 87 -7.71 0.27 3.51
N THR A 88 -8.30 1.46 3.53
CA THR A 88 -8.66 2.21 4.71
C THR A 88 -10.06 2.81 4.56
N PRO A 89 -10.85 2.87 5.63
CA PRO A 89 -12.00 3.74 5.67
C PRO A 89 -11.55 5.21 5.80
N LEU A 90 -12.44 6.15 5.48
CA LEU A 90 -12.29 7.57 5.72
C LEU A 90 -12.97 8.00 7.02
N TRP A 91 -12.28 8.86 7.77
CA TRP A 91 -12.85 9.59 8.90
C TRP A 91 -12.35 11.04 8.85
N LEU A 92 -13.26 12.00 8.74
CA LEU A 92 -12.94 13.43 8.69
C LEU A 92 -11.91 13.79 7.58
N GLY A 93 -12.00 13.13 6.42
CA GLY A 93 -11.10 13.38 5.27
C GLY A 93 -9.73 12.71 5.37
N GLU A 94 -9.49 11.89 6.39
CA GLU A 94 -8.22 11.20 6.65
C GLU A 94 -8.38 9.67 6.61
N GLU A 95 -7.27 8.95 6.41
CA GLU A 95 -7.23 7.51 6.67
C GLU A 95 -7.48 7.18 8.14
N SER A 96 -7.81 5.91 8.42
CA SER A 96 -7.98 5.45 9.79
C SER A 96 -6.68 5.59 10.59
N SER A 97 -6.80 5.74 11.91
CA SER A 97 -5.64 5.70 12.82
C SER A 97 -4.85 4.38 12.70
N VAL A 98 -5.53 3.29 12.38
CA VAL A 98 -4.93 1.98 12.12
C VAL A 98 -4.09 2.00 10.84
N CYS A 99 -4.53 2.72 9.81
CA CYS A 99 -3.77 2.92 8.59
C CYS A 99 -2.52 3.75 8.84
N ARG A 100 -2.63 4.81 9.65
CA ARG A 100 -1.46 5.60 10.06
C ARG A 100 -0.44 4.76 10.82
N LEU A 101 -0.90 3.94 11.75
CA LEU A 101 -0.08 2.98 12.46
C LEU A 101 0.65 2.04 11.49
N LEU A 102 -0.05 1.43 10.53
CA LEU A 102 0.58 0.58 9.52
C LEU A 102 1.71 1.31 8.77
N ILE A 103 1.52 2.58 8.39
CA ILE A 103 2.56 3.38 7.71
C ILE A 103 3.80 3.54 8.60
N GLU A 104 3.62 3.83 9.89
CA GLU A 104 4.73 3.93 10.85
C GLU A 104 5.49 2.61 10.98
N ARG A 105 4.78 1.48 11.02
CA ARG A 105 5.38 0.14 11.10
C ARG A 105 6.08 -0.27 9.81
N LEU A 106 5.55 0.10 8.64
CA LEU A 106 6.27 -0.03 7.38
C LEU A 106 7.55 0.83 7.40
N TYR A 107 7.49 2.06 7.89
CA TYR A 107 8.67 2.91 8.03
C TYR A 107 9.73 2.32 8.96
N ALA A 108 9.32 1.57 9.98
CA ALA A 108 10.23 0.86 10.89
C ALA A 108 11.22 -0.08 10.18
N MET A 109 10.88 -0.56 8.98
CA MET A 109 11.71 -1.47 8.19
C MET A 109 12.56 -0.75 7.13
N SER A 110 12.49 0.59 7.02
CA SER A 110 13.21 1.39 6.02
C SER A 110 14.75 1.34 6.12
N GLY A 111 15.26 0.91 7.28
CA GLY A 111 16.68 0.62 7.48
C GLY A 111 17.17 -0.62 6.75
N ASN A 112 16.28 -1.58 6.49
CA ASN A 112 16.63 -2.87 5.90
C ASN A 112 16.89 -2.75 4.40
N LEU A 113 17.82 -3.56 3.90
CA LEU A 113 18.23 -3.57 2.51
C LEU A 113 17.88 -4.89 1.84
N ASN A 114 17.55 -4.84 0.54
CA ASN A 114 17.49 -6.04 -0.30
C ASN A 114 18.90 -6.50 -0.70
N GLU A 115 19.02 -7.63 -1.41
CA GLU A 115 20.32 -8.16 -1.86
C GLU A 115 21.13 -7.22 -2.77
N LYS A 116 20.51 -6.18 -3.32
CA LYS A 116 21.16 -5.17 -4.15
C LYS A 116 21.61 -3.92 -3.38
N GLY A 117 21.46 -3.92 -2.05
CA GLY A 117 21.79 -2.76 -1.20
C GLY A 117 20.80 -1.60 -1.29
N GLN A 118 19.63 -1.81 -1.90
CA GLN A 118 18.54 -0.82 -1.96
C GLN A 118 17.61 -0.98 -0.77
N SER A 119 16.71 -0.03 -0.51
CA SER A 119 15.62 -0.24 0.46
C SER A 119 14.89 -1.57 0.20
N ILE A 120 14.54 -2.29 1.26
CA ILE A 120 13.87 -3.60 1.22
C ILE A 120 12.59 -3.62 0.37
N TYR A 121 11.99 -2.45 0.14
CA TYR A 121 10.76 -2.26 -0.64
C TYR A 121 10.97 -2.18 -2.15
N TYR A 122 12.20 -2.01 -2.63
CA TYR A 122 12.48 -1.86 -4.06
C TYR A 122 12.07 -3.09 -4.87
N GLY A 123 11.54 -2.84 -6.08
CA GLY A 123 11.03 -3.88 -6.97
C GLY A 123 9.62 -4.37 -6.63
N LYS A 124 8.95 -3.74 -5.65
CA LYS A 124 7.55 -4.01 -5.28
C LYS A 124 6.62 -2.90 -5.77
N VAL A 125 5.34 -3.21 -5.88
CA VAL A 125 4.30 -2.29 -6.37
C VAL A 125 3.30 -1.96 -5.26
N GLY A 126 2.92 -0.69 -5.16
CA GLY A 126 1.96 -0.20 -4.15
C GLY A 126 0.68 0.34 -4.78
N GLY A 127 -0.45 0.17 -4.11
CA GLY A 127 -1.73 0.80 -4.45
C GLY A 127 -2.64 0.94 -3.22
N CYS A 128 -3.76 1.65 -3.38
CA CYS A 128 -4.70 1.87 -2.29
C CYS A 128 -6.18 1.76 -2.67
N ILE A 129 -6.99 1.35 -1.68
CA ILE A 129 -8.45 1.20 -1.78
C ILE A 129 -9.10 1.98 -0.63
N ILE A 130 -9.89 3.00 -0.95
CA ILE A 130 -10.40 3.93 0.07
C ILE A 130 -11.92 3.95 0.02
N THR A 131 -12.57 3.77 1.17
CA THR A 131 -14.04 3.80 1.27
C THR A 131 -14.48 4.79 2.33
N GLY A 132 -15.54 5.54 2.07
CA GLY A 132 -16.13 6.44 3.06
C GLY A 132 -17.59 6.72 2.74
N ASN A 133 -18.30 7.37 3.66
CA ASN A 133 -19.65 7.85 3.36
C ASN A 133 -19.60 9.16 2.59
N GLU A 134 -18.57 9.99 2.86
CA GLU A 134 -18.34 11.26 2.18
C GLU A 134 -16.83 11.55 2.03
N ASP A 135 -16.52 12.69 1.38
CA ASP A 135 -15.23 13.20 0.89
C ASP A 135 -13.91 12.72 1.56
N GLY A 136 -12.83 12.62 0.76
CA GLY A 136 -11.47 12.36 1.27
C GLY A 136 -10.61 11.41 0.43
N ILE A 137 -11.18 10.69 -0.57
CA ILE A 137 -10.45 9.64 -1.31
C ILE A 137 -9.11 10.14 -1.87
N LYS A 138 -9.12 11.25 -2.61
CA LYS A 138 -7.89 11.74 -3.28
C LYS A 138 -6.87 12.28 -2.28
N HIS A 139 -7.32 12.87 -1.18
CA HIS A 139 -6.44 13.35 -0.12
C HIS A 139 -5.72 12.17 0.56
N THR A 140 -6.46 11.15 0.96
CA THR A 140 -5.88 9.92 1.52
C THR A 140 -4.99 9.18 0.52
N ALA A 141 -5.39 9.12 -0.76
CA ALA A 141 -4.56 8.52 -1.81
C ALA A 141 -3.22 9.24 -1.98
N MET A 142 -3.19 10.57 -1.86
CA MET A 142 -1.96 11.36 -1.86
C MET A 142 -1.04 10.96 -0.69
N THR A 143 -1.58 10.86 0.53
CA THR A 143 -0.83 10.44 1.72
C THR A 143 -0.26 9.03 1.58
N LEU A 144 -1.08 8.05 1.19
CA LEU A 144 -0.66 6.66 1.02
C LEU A 144 0.32 6.48 -0.13
N GLY A 145 0.06 7.13 -1.27
CA GLY A 145 0.93 7.12 -2.44
C GLY A 145 2.31 7.68 -2.11
N PHE A 146 2.37 8.81 -1.42
CA PHE A 146 3.64 9.39 -0.97
C PHE A 146 4.37 8.47 0.00
N ALA A 147 3.69 7.95 1.03
CA ALA A 147 4.31 7.07 2.02
C ALA A 147 4.91 5.82 1.38
N LEU A 148 4.13 5.11 0.56
CA LEU A 148 4.60 3.90 -0.14
C LEU A 148 5.75 4.22 -1.10
N ASN A 149 5.64 5.30 -1.86
CA ASN A 149 6.70 5.72 -2.77
C ASN A 149 8.01 6.04 -2.04
N HIS A 150 7.91 6.80 -0.95
CA HIS A 150 9.07 7.21 -0.15
C HIS A 150 9.80 6.02 0.47
N LEU A 151 9.08 4.95 0.84
CA LEU A 151 9.68 3.71 1.31
C LEU A 151 10.44 2.94 0.22
N GLY A 152 10.01 3.07 -1.05
CA GLY A 152 10.62 2.41 -2.20
C GLY A 152 9.67 1.55 -3.04
N TYR A 153 8.37 1.52 -2.72
CA TYR A 153 7.39 0.93 -3.63
C TYR A 153 7.28 1.78 -4.90
N THR A 154 7.06 1.13 -6.03
CA THR A 154 6.69 1.85 -7.25
C THR A 154 5.18 1.97 -7.33
N ILE A 155 4.71 3.19 -7.61
CA ILE A 155 3.30 3.51 -7.72
C ILE A 155 2.94 3.59 -9.20
N PRO A 156 2.06 2.72 -9.72
CA PRO A 156 1.65 2.82 -11.12
C PRO A 156 0.73 4.03 -11.35
N PRO A 157 0.45 4.40 -12.61
CA PRO A 157 -0.61 5.36 -12.91
C PRO A 157 -1.95 4.89 -12.32
N GLN A 158 -2.72 5.80 -11.73
CA GLN A 158 -4.04 5.49 -11.14
C GLN A 158 -3.97 4.34 -10.12
N ALA A 159 -3.03 4.43 -9.18
CA ALA A 159 -2.81 3.43 -8.14
C ALA A 159 -3.84 3.47 -6.99
N ASP A 160 -4.85 4.31 -7.09
CA ASP A 160 -5.94 4.46 -6.14
C ASP A 160 -7.29 4.09 -6.77
N CYS A 161 -8.17 3.53 -5.95
CA CYS A 161 -9.59 3.44 -6.25
C CYS A 161 -10.39 3.54 -4.95
N GLY A 162 -11.69 3.76 -5.08
CA GLY A 162 -12.52 3.93 -3.89
C GLY A 162 -13.98 4.14 -4.20
N TRP A 163 -14.75 4.27 -3.13
CA TRP A 163 -16.16 4.65 -3.17
C TRP A 163 -16.46 5.64 -2.04
N ILE A 164 -17.23 6.66 -2.38
CA ILE A 164 -17.89 7.58 -1.44
C ILE A 164 -19.36 7.70 -1.83
N GLY A 165 -20.20 7.94 -0.85
CA GLY A 165 -21.59 8.30 -1.05
C GLY A 165 -21.75 9.78 -1.43
N GLU A 166 -23.02 10.21 -1.45
CA GLU A 166 -23.38 11.61 -1.54
C GLU A 166 -22.93 12.36 -0.28
N ALA A 167 -22.67 13.67 -0.40
CA ALA A 167 -22.27 14.49 0.74
C ALA A 167 -23.32 14.43 1.86
N GLY A 168 -22.89 14.15 3.08
CA GLY A 168 -23.73 13.94 4.27
C GLY A 168 -23.80 12.48 4.74
N PRO A 169 -24.59 12.21 5.79
CA PRO A 169 -24.81 10.87 6.29
C PRO A 169 -25.51 10.01 5.24
N GLY A 170 -25.01 8.80 5.03
CA GLY A 170 -25.54 7.87 4.04
C GLY A 170 -25.09 6.43 4.27
N PRO A 171 -25.51 5.51 3.40
CA PRO A 171 -25.04 4.12 3.44
C PRO A 171 -23.54 4.06 3.17
N SER A 172 -22.89 3.03 3.71
CA SER A 172 -21.53 2.66 3.38
C SER A 172 -21.48 1.69 2.21
N TYR A 173 -20.32 1.58 1.55
CA TYR A 173 -20.15 0.68 0.40
C TYR A 173 -20.55 -0.77 0.72
N GLY A 174 -21.48 -1.32 -0.05
CA GLY A 174 -21.96 -2.69 0.13
C GLY A 174 -23.10 -2.87 1.14
N ASP A 175 -23.58 -1.80 1.79
CA ASP A 175 -24.80 -1.83 2.58
C ASP A 175 -26.00 -2.26 1.72
N ILE A 176 -26.92 -3.02 2.33
CA ILE A 176 -28.18 -3.40 1.67
C ILE A 176 -29.15 -2.23 1.76
N LEU A 177 -29.60 -1.75 0.61
CA LEU A 177 -30.57 -0.65 0.47
C LEU A 177 -32.02 -1.16 0.58
N GLU A 178 -32.97 -0.24 0.70
CA GLU A 178 -34.41 -0.56 0.83
C GLU A 178 -34.95 -1.40 -0.34
N ASP A 179 -34.40 -1.23 -1.53
CA ASP A 179 -34.75 -1.98 -2.74
C ASP A 179 -34.02 -3.34 -2.86
N GLY A 180 -33.20 -3.70 -1.86
CA GLY A 180 -32.41 -4.93 -1.83
C GLY A 180 -31.11 -4.88 -2.62
N SER A 181 -30.82 -3.77 -3.31
CA SER A 181 -29.51 -3.55 -3.96
C SER A 181 -28.42 -3.25 -2.93
N ARG A 182 -27.16 -3.20 -3.38
CA ARG A 182 -26.01 -2.87 -2.53
C ARG A 182 -25.42 -1.51 -2.90
N ALA A 183 -25.27 -0.65 -1.90
CA ALA A 183 -24.73 0.70 -2.08
C ALA A 183 -23.36 0.66 -2.79
N GLY A 184 -23.26 1.41 -3.89
CA GLY A 184 -22.01 1.60 -4.63
C GLY A 184 -21.56 0.44 -5.52
N PHE A 185 -22.19 -0.73 -5.44
CA PHE A 185 -21.79 -1.89 -6.25
C PHE A 185 -22.00 -1.65 -7.75
N ASP A 186 -22.95 -0.81 -8.12
CA ASP A 186 -23.27 -0.40 -9.49
C ASP A 186 -22.58 0.90 -9.94
N ASN A 187 -21.75 1.51 -9.08
CA ASN A 187 -21.05 2.75 -9.41
C ASN A 187 -19.96 2.50 -10.48
N ASP A 188 -20.19 2.99 -11.70
CA ASP A 188 -19.28 2.83 -12.85
C ASP A 188 -17.86 3.34 -12.57
N PHE A 189 -17.74 4.49 -11.90
CA PHE A 189 -16.45 5.10 -11.61
C PHE A 189 -15.62 4.25 -10.65
N THR A 190 -16.23 3.73 -9.58
CA THR A 190 -15.61 2.78 -8.65
C THR A 190 -15.21 1.51 -9.39
N GLN A 191 -16.11 0.86 -10.12
CA GLN A 191 -15.81 -0.38 -10.85
C GLN A 191 -14.65 -0.21 -11.83
N ARG A 192 -14.68 0.86 -12.62
CA ARG A 192 -13.66 1.16 -13.62
C ARG A 192 -12.30 1.42 -12.97
N ASN A 193 -12.23 2.26 -11.95
CA ASN A 193 -10.96 2.60 -11.31
C ASN A 193 -10.40 1.44 -10.48
N THR A 194 -11.25 0.64 -9.81
CA THR A 194 -10.82 -0.60 -9.16
C THR A 194 -10.22 -1.56 -10.18
N THR A 195 -10.83 -1.69 -11.36
CA THR A 195 -10.27 -2.48 -12.46
C THR A 195 -8.92 -1.93 -12.92
N ILE A 196 -8.83 -0.64 -13.23
CA ILE A 196 -7.61 0.01 -13.73
C ILE A 196 -6.47 -0.12 -12.72
N MET A 197 -6.68 0.27 -11.45
CA MET A 197 -5.68 0.18 -10.39
C MET A 197 -5.15 -1.26 -10.29
N THR A 198 -6.06 -2.23 -10.24
CA THR A 198 -5.70 -3.64 -10.10
C THR A 198 -4.84 -4.14 -11.26
N TRP A 199 -5.23 -3.84 -12.50
CA TRP A 199 -4.47 -4.24 -13.69
C TRP A 199 -3.11 -3.54 -13.77
N ASN A 200 -3.05 -2.25 -13.47
CA ASN A 200 -1.80 -1.50 -13.49
C ASN A 200 -0.80 -2.03 -12.46
N CYS A 201 -1.28 -2.38 -11.25
CA CYS A 201 -0.46 -3.04 -10.23
C CYS A 201 0.10 -4.38 -10.71
N MET A 202 -0.74 -5.25 -11.30
CA MET A 202 -0.31 -6.55 -11.83
C MET A 202 0.71 -6.40 -12.97
N HIS A 203 0.47 -5.51 -13.92
CA HIS A 203 1.37 -5.28 -15.05
C HIS A 203 2.76 -4.84 -14.59
N LEU A 204 2.82 -3.86 -13.70
CA LEU A 204 4.09 -3.34 -13.21
C LEU A 204 4.85 -4.37 -12.36
N ALA A 205 4.14 -5.14 -11.52
CA ALA A 205 4.77 -6.20 -10.73
C ALA A 205 5.33 -7.30 -11.62
N ARG A 206 4.63 -7.66 -12.70
CA ARG A 206 5.14 -8.61 -13.70
C ARG A 206 6.41 -8.09 -14.38
N MET A 207 6.43 -6.82 -14.78
CA MET A 207 7.61 -6.20 -15.36
C MET A 207 8.82 -6.27 -14.41
N PHE A 208 8.64 -5.97 -13.13
CA PHE A 208 9.73 -6.11 -12.15
C PHE A 208 10.17 -7.54 -11.97
N LYS A 209 9.24 -8.49 -11.90
CA LYS A 209 9.57 -9.91 -11.75
C LYS A 209 10.35 -10.44 -12.95
N ASP A 210 10.05 -9.96 -14.16
CA ASP A 210 10.76 -10.34 -15.40
C ASP A 210 12.12 -9.66 -15.54
N GLN A 211 12.27 -8.43 -15.03
CA GLN A 211 13.50 -7.64 -15.12
C GLN A 211 14.39 -7.73 -13.87
N CYS A 212 14.03 -8.57 -12.89
CA CYS A 212 14.68 -8.66 -11.59
C CYS A 212 14.71 -7.32 -10.84
N GLY A 213 13.64 -6.53 -10.91
CA GLY A 213 13.46 -5.25 -10.21
C GLY A 213 14.23 -4.07 -10.84
N ILE A 214 14.45 -3.03 -10.05
CA ILE A 214 15.14 -1.81 -10.49
C ILE A 214 16.67 -2.01 -10.38
N SER A 215 17.45 -1.44 -11.30
CA SER A 215 18.93 -1.39 -11.19
C SER A 215 19.36 -0.70 -9.88
N ASN A 216 20.45 -1.16 -9.27
CA ASN A 216 20.97 -0.54 -8.05
C ASN A 216 21.99 0.59 -8.28
N GLN A 217 22.33 0.86 -9.54
CA GLN A 217 23.13 2.02 -9.90
C GLN A 217 22.43 3.30 -9.46
N GLY A 218 23.08 4.10 -8.60
CA GLY A 218 22.52 5.33 -8.06
C GLY A 218 21.82 5.19 -6.71
N ASN A 219 21.56 3.97 -6.22
CA ASN A 219 20.81 3.76 -4.98
C ASN A 219 21.23 2.52 -4.17
N ASP A 220 22.41 1.97 -4.41
CA ASP A 220 23.05 1.01 -3.51
C ASP A 220 23.67 1.75 -2.30
N ARG A 221 23.04 1.58 -1.14
CA ARG A 221 23.46 2.20 0.13
C ARG A 221 24.76 1.60 0.67
N ASN A 222 25.11 0.37 0.31
CA ASN A 222 26.36 -0.26 0.72
C ASN A 222 27.53 0.31 -0.09
N ALA A 223 27.37 0.42 -1.41
CA ALA A 223 28.36 1.07 -2.28
C ALA A 223 28.57 2.55 -1.88
N TRP A 224 27.49 3.28 -1.56
CA TRP A 224 27.59 4.65 -1.05
C TRP A 224 28.43 4.73 0.23
N LYS A 225 28.21 3.84 1.19
CA LYS A 225 29.02 3.75 2.43
C LYS A 225 30.48 3.42 2.14
N ALA A 226 30.76 2.66 1.09
CA ALA A 226 32.13 2.33 0.65
C ALA A 226 32.84 3.46 -0.13
N GLY A 227 32.16 4.58 -0.41
CA GLY A 227 32.74 5.77 -1.02
C GLY A 227 32.23 6.09 -2.43
N GLU A 228 31.43 5.21 -3.04
CA GLU A 228 30.78 5.48 -4.33
C GLU A 228 29.82 6.67 -4.20
N ARG A 229 29.73 7.51 -5.25
CA ARG A 229 28.86 8.68 -5.27
C ARG A 229 27.90 8.68 -6.45
N PHE A 230 28.01 7.73 -7.38
CA PHE A 230 27.09 7.59 -8.52
C PHE A 230 26.94 8.90 -9.28
N ASP A 231 28.08 9.45 -9.70
CA ASP A 231 28.16 10.71 -10.44
C ASP A 231 27.65 11.95 -9.66
N TYR A 232 27.34 11.82 -8.36
CA TYR A 232 26.98 12.97 -7.53
C TYR A 232 28.20 13.88 -7.31
N GLU A 233 28.10 15.08 -7.85
CA GLU A 233 29.02 16.18 -7.60
C GLU A 233 28.20 17.41 -7.20
N ASN A 234 28.64 18.11 -6.14
CA ASN A 234 28.07 19.43 -5.86
C ASN A 234 28.47 20.39 -6.99
N PRO A 235 27.56 21.25 -7.49
CA PRO A 235 27.95 22.26 -8.45
C PRO A 235 29.05 23.15 -7.86
N LEU A 236 30.15 23.32 -8.60
CA LEU A 236 31.18 24.30 -8.24
C LEU A 236 30.59 25.70 -8.41
N LEU A 237 30.65 26.51 -7.36
CA LEU A 237 30.26 27.91 -7.42
C LEU A 237 31.27 28.68 -8.27
N GLU A 238 31.10 28.71 -9.59
CA GLU A 238 31.71 29.74 -10.41
C GLU A 238 30.90 31.03 -10.29
N GLY A 239 31.32 31.89 -9.36
CA GLY A 239 30.77 33.23 -9.18
C GLY A 239 29.48 33.26 -8.36
N GLY A 240 29.53 33.98 -7.23
CA GLY A 240 28.47 34.05 -6.23
C GLY A 240 27.08 34.29 -6.80
N ARG A 241 26.24 33.25 -6.76
CA ARG A 241 24.80 33.43 -6.78
C ARG A 241 24.31 33.36 -5.35
N HIS A 242 24.05 34.53 -4.79
CA HIS A 242 23.21 34.66 -3.61
C HIS A 242 21.76 34.62 -4.10
N SER A 243 20.96 33.67 -3.62
CA SER A 243 19.50 33.66 -3.74
C SER A 243 18.88 34.67 -2.78
#